data_AF-A6F373-F1
#
_entry.id   AF-A6F373-F1
#
_cell.length_a   1.000
_cell.length_b   1.000
_cell.length_c   1.000
_cell.angle_alpha   90.00
_cell.angle_beta   90.00
_cell.angle_gamma   90.00
#
_symmetry.space_group_name_H-M   'P 1'
#
loop_
_entity.id
_entity.type
_entity.pdbx_description
1 polymer ?
#
loop_
_entity_poly.entity_id
_entity_poly.type
_entity_poly.pdbx_seq_one_letter_code
_entity_poly.pdbx_strand_id
1 'polypeptide(L)'
;MYLTREDLHVFYHQVHQIVAKKLGIEDFELKSASELVDEIEKVNPNVSSRVRTFIKAYERWFDFHQKIDAAGSSGNLSTQQNQELTAAMDARDSTRKELISELDKL
;
A
#
# COMPACT_ATOMS: atom_id res chain seq x y z
N MET A 1 0.86 4.21 18.91
CA MET A 1 1.33 5.12 17.85
C MET A 1 0.27 5.08 16.76
N TYR A 2 -0.52 6.12 16.61
CA TYR A 2 -1.55 6.18 15.57
C TYR A 2 -0.89 6.61 14.28
N LEU A 3 -1.05 5.78 13.25
CA LEU A 3 -0.52 6.01 11.91
C LEU A 3 -1.27 7.22 11.33
N THR A 4 -0.57 8.31 11.04
CA THR A 4 -1.15 9.53 10.48
C THR A 4 -1.29 9.42 8.96
N ARG A 5 -2.05 10.34 8.35
CA ARG A 5 -2.11 10.46 6.88
C ARG A 5 -0.75 10.81 6.28
N GLU A 6 0.10 11.52 7.01
CA GLU A 6 1.45 11.85 6.57
C GLU A 6 2.35 10.61 6.55
N ASP A 7 2.27 9.78 7.59
CA ASP A 7 2.98 8.48 7.63
C ASP A 7 2.59 7.59 6.44
N LEU A 8 1.34 7.70 5.98
CA LEU A 8 0.82 6.97 4.84
C LEU A 8 1.50 7.38 3.53
N HIS A 9 1.73 8.68 3.32
CA HIS A 9 2.45 9.19 2.15
C HIS A 9 3.93 8.77 2.17
N VAL A 10 4.57 8.81 3.33
CA VAL A 10 5.95 8.32 3.50
C VAL A 10 6.02 6.83 3.17
N PHE A 11 5.07 6.04 3.65
CA PHE A 11 4.98 4.62 3.34
C PHE A 11 4.82 4.35 1.84
N TYR A 12 3.97 5.10 1.13
CA TYR A 12 3.82 4.96 -0.32
C TYR A 12 5.09 5.29 -1.06
N HIS A 13 5.78 6.35 -0.66
CA HIS A 13 7.06 6.67 -1.28
C HIS A 13 8.07 5.53 -1.09
N GLN A 14 8.17 4.96 0.12
CA GLN A 14 9.03 3.80 0.40
C GLN A 14 8.67 2.57 -0.46
N VAL A 15 7.38 2.28 -0.65
CA VAL A 15 6.93 1.19 -1.52
C VAL A 15 7.42 1.41 -2.95
N HIS A 16 7.27 2.62 -3.50
CA HIS A 16 7.76 2.93 -4.84
C HIS A 16 9.28 2.82 -4.93
N GLN A 17 10.04 3.28 -3.93
CA GLN A 17 11.50 3.15 -3.90
C GLN A 17 11.95 1.68 -3.88
N ILE A 18 11.31 0.82 -3.08
CA ILE A 18 11.62 -0.62 -3.03
C ILE A 18 11.36 -1.27 -4.39
N VAL A 19 10.23 -0.95 -5.02
CA VAL A 19 9.85 -1.48 -6.33
C VAL A 19 10.80 -0.99 -7.43
N ALA A 20 11.11 0.30 -7.42
CA ALA A 20 12.03 0.92 -8.38
C ALA A 20 13.43 0.31 -8.30
N LYS A 21 13.93 0.09 -7.07
CA LYS A 21 15.19 -0.63 -6.83
C LYS A 21 15.17 -2.04 -7.43
N LYS A 22 14.07 -2.78 -7.23
CA LYS A 22 13.90 -4.14 -7.78
C LYS A 22 13.83 -4.16 -9.30
N LEU A 23 13.27 -3.12 -9.91
CA LEU A 23 13.21 -2.95 -11.36
C LEU A 23 14.51 -2.39 -11.98
N GLY A 24 15.52 -2.08 -11.16
CA GLY A 24 16.78 -1.51 -11.64
C GLY A 24 16.65 -0.08 -12.16
N ILE A 25 15.68 0.69 -11.66
CA ILE A 25 15.53 2.11 -11.99
C ILE A 25 16.69 2.90 -11.37
N GLU A 26 17.42 3.65 -12.19
CA GLU A 26 18.55 4.46 -11.75
C GLU A 26 18.10 5.67 -10.92
N ASP A 27 18.95 6.11 -9.98
CA ASP A 27 18.73 7.27 -9.12
C ASP A 27 17.37 7.29 -8.40
N PHE A 28 16.78 6.12 -8.14
CA PHE A 28 15.44 5.99 -7.56
C PHE A 28 15.32 6.67 -6.18
N GLU A 29 16.42 6.85 -5.45
CA GLU A 29 16.47 7.53 -4.15
C GLU A 29 16.32 9.06 -4.26
N LEU A 30 16.63 9.63 -5.43
CA LEU A 30 16.57 11.07 -5.70
C LEU A 30 15.25 11.50 -6.36
N LYS A 31 14.45 10.54 -6.81
CA LYS A 31 13.19 10.77 -7.52
C LYS A 31 12.04 11.01 -6.56
N SER A 32 11.13 11.90 -6.93
CA SER A 32 9.84 12.07 -6.25
C SER A 32 8.96 10.83 -6.41
N ALA A 33 7.93 10.71 -5.56
CA ALA A 33 6.95 9.63 -5.68
C ALA A 33 6.26 9.59 -7.05
N SER A 34 5.93 10.76 -7.64
CA SER A 34 5.33 10.84 -8.97
C SER A 34 6.27 10.36 -10.07
N GLU A 35 7.55 10.75 -10.02
CA GLU A 35 8.55 10.29 -10.99
C GLU A 35 8.72 8.77 -10.91
N LEU A 36 8.77 8.21 -9.70
CA LEU A 36 8.86 6.76 -9.51
C LEU A 36 7.64 6.03 -10.06
N VAL A 37 6.42 6.55 -9.85
CA VAL A 37 5.20 5.96 -10.41
C VAL A 37 5.27 5.89 -11.93
N ASP A 38 5.66 7.00 -12.57
CA ASP A 38 5.74 7.08 -14.02
C ASP A 38 6.83 6.16 -14.60
N GLU A 39 7.98 6.07 -13.94
CA GLU A 39 9.07 5.20 -14.40
C GLU A 39 8.77 3.71 -14.17
N ILE A 40 8.19 3.35 -13.03
CA ILE A 40 7.74 1.97 -12.77
C ILE A 40 6.72 1.55 -13.83
N GLU A 41 5.78 2.42 -14.20
CA GLU A 41 4.81 2.14 -15.26
C GLU A 41 5.45 1.97 -16.63
N LYS A 42 6.45 2.78 -16.98
CA LYS A 42 7.19 2.65 -18.24
C LYS A 42 7.99 1.35 -18.30
N VAL A 43 8.67 0.97 -17.22
CA VAL A 43 9.53 -0.21 -17.17
C VAL A 43 8.71 -1.49 -17.07
N ASN A 44 7.70 -1.51 -16.19
CA ASN A 44 6.86 -2.69 -15.98
C ASN A 44 5.42 -2.29 -15.60
N PRO A 45 4.52 -2.15 -16.59
CA PRO A 45 3.12 -1.79 -16.36
C PRO A 45 2.38 -2.77 -15.45
N ASN A 46 2.72 -4.07 -15.49
CA ASN A 46 2.10 -5.08 -14.64
C ASN A 46 2.45 -4.86 -13.17
N VAL A 47 3.73 -4.63 -12.86
CA VAL A 47 4.19 -4.29 -11.51
C VAL A 47 3.56 -2.98 -11.05
N SER A 48 3.52 -1.94 -11.90
CA SER A 48 2.83 -0.68 -11.58
C SER A 48 1.37 -0.89 -11.17
N SER A 49 0.63 -1.71 -11.94
CA SER A 49 -0.75 -2.06 -11.62
C SER A 49 -0.88 -2.77 -10.26
N ARG A 50 0.04 -3.69 -9.94
CA ARG A 50 0.08 -4.38 -8.63
C ARG A 50 0.40 -3.42 -7.49
N VAL A 51 1.33 -2.48 -7.68
CA VAL A 51 1.63 -1.43 -6.68
C VAL A 51 0.40 -0.58 -6.40
N ARG A 52 -0.28 -0.08 -7.44
CA ARG A 52 -1.51 0.72 -7.29
C ARG A 52 -2.60 -0.06 -6.55
N THR A 53 -2.74 -1.36 -6.85
CA THR A 53 -3.72 -2.23 -6.20
C THR A 53 -3.40 -2.44 -4.72
N PHE A 54 -2.13 -2.70 -4.39
CA PHE A 54 -1.68 -2.83 -3.01
C PHE A 54 -1.87 -1.54 -2.20
N ILE A 55 -1.48 -0.38 -2.76
CA ILE A 55 -1.65 0.93 -2.12
C ILE A 55 -3.13 1.18 -1.77
N LYS A 56 -4.05 0.96 -2.72
CA LYS A 56 -5.50 1.12 -2.48
C LYS A 56 -6.03 0.19 -1.39
N ALA A 57 -5.56 -1.07 -1.35
CA ALA A 57 -5.96 -2.00 -0.31
C ALA A 57 -5.44 -1.55 1.08
N TYR A 58 -4.22 -1.01 1.12
CA TYR A 58 -3.66 -0.43 2.34
C TYR A 58 -4.40 0.84 2.78
N GLU A 59 -4.76 1.75 1.86
CA GLU A 59 -5.60 2.93 2.12
C GLU A 59 -6.92 2.53 2.77
N ARG A 60 -7.60 1.53 2.21
CA ARG A 60 -8.88 1.06 2.75
C ARG A 60 -8.74 0.53 4.17
N TRP A 61 -7.70 -0.26 4.44
CA TRP A 61 -7.40 -0.76 5.78
C TRP A 61 -7.10 0.39 6.76
N PHE A 62 -6.30 1.36 6.34
CA PHE A 62 -5.97 2.54 7.13
C PHE A 62 -7.20 3.39 7.45
N ASP A 63 -8.03 3.68 6.45
CA ASP A 63 -9.26 4.47 6.59
C ASP A 63 -10.26 3.80 7.53
N PHE A 64 -10.31 2.46 7.53
CA PHE A 64 -11.11 1.72 8.51
C PHE A 64 -10.63 1.99 9.94
N HIS A 65 -9.32 1.90 10.21
CA HIS A 65 -8.77 2.19 11.52
C HIS A 65 -9.03 3.63 11.97
N GLN A 66 -8.85 4.61 11.08
CA GLN A 66 -9.17 6.01 11.36
C GLN A 66 -10.64 6.21 11.74
N LYS A 67 -11.57 5.53 11.05
CA LYS A 67 -13.01 5.59 11.37
C LYS A 67 -13.31 4.99 12.74
N ILE A 68 -12.71 3.85 13.09
CA ILE A 68 -12.91 3.20 14.38
C ILE A 68 -12.39 4.06 15.53
N ASP A 69 -11.20 4.63 15.37
CA ASP A 69 -10.62 5.52 16.36
C ASP A 69 -11.44 6.80 16.54
N ALA A 70 -11.90 7.41 15.44
CA ALA A 70 -12.77 8.59 15.50
C ALA A 70 -14.13 8.29 16.16
N ALA A 71 -14.66 7.07 16.00
CA ALA A 71 -15.89 6.62 16.64
C ALA A 71 -15.70 6.16 18.10
N GLY A 72 -14.46 6.13 18.61
CA GLY A 72 -14.15 5.62 19.95
C GLY A 72 -14.53 4.14 20.16
N SER A 73 -14.68 3.39 19.07
CA SER A 73 -15.13 1.99 19.08
C SER A 73 -13.95 1.00 19.10
N SER A 74 -12.74 1.50 19.29
CA SER A 74 -11.51 0.70 19.34
C SER A 74 -11.61 -0.34 20.47
N GLY A 75 -11.56 -1.62 20.09
CA GLY A 75 -11.71 -2.74 21.04
C GLY A 75 -13.15 -3.21 21.30
N ASN A 76 -14.16 -2.55 20.73
CA ASN A 76 -15.56 -2.97 20.83
C ASN A 76 -16.27 -2.90 19.46
N LEU A 77 -15.70 -3.58 18.48
CA LEU A 77 -16.23 -3.63 17.12
C LEU A 77 -17.50 -4.48 17.07
N SER A 78 -18.51 -4.00 16.34
CA SER A 78 -19.67 -4.82 15.97
C SER A 78 -19.24 -6.00 15.10
N THR A 79 -20.10 -7.03 14.99
CA THR A 79 -19.85 -8.16 14.09
C THR A 79 -19.59 -7.71 12.65
N GLN A 80 -20.34 -6.73 12.17
CA GLN A 80 -20.16 -6.18 10.82
C GLN A 80 -18.81 -5.45 10.69
N GLN A 81 -18.45 -4.61 11.66
CA GLN A 81 -17.16 -3.92 11.66
C GLN A 81 -15.99 -4.92 11.71
N ASN A 82 -16.10 -6.00 12.48
CA ASN A 82 -15.10 -7.06 12.48
C ASN A 82 -14.98 -7.74 11.11
N GLN A 83 -16.09 -8.01 10.43
CA GLN A 83 -16.06 -8.58 9.08
C GLN A 83 -15.40 -7.62 8.07
N GLU A 84 -15.71 -6.33 8.14
CA GLU A 84 -15.11 -5.31 7.28
C GLU A 84 -13.60 -5.17 7.54
N LEU A 85 -13.17 -5.20 8.81
CA LEU A 85 -11.77 -5.17 9.19
C LEU A 85 -11.02 -6.38 8.64
N THR A 86 -11.56 -7.58 8.85
CA THR A 86 -10.96 -8.83 8.35
C THR A 86 -10.84 -8.78 6.83
N ALA A 87 -11.89 -8.37 6.11
CA ALA A 87 -11.85 -8.25 4.66
C ALA A 87 -10.80 -7.23 4.18
N ALA A 88 -10.63 -6.11 4.88
CA ALA A 88 -9.60 -5.12 4.56
C ALA A 88 -8.18 -5.66 4.82
N MET A 89 -7.98 -6.41 5.91
CA MET A 89 -6.71 -7.08 6.22
C MET A 89 -6.37 -8.12 5.16
N ASP A 90 -7.32 -8.98 4.80
CA ASP A 90 -7.14 -10.02 3.79
C ASP A 90 -6.81 -9.43 2.42
N ALA A 91 -7.52 -8.37 2.01
CA ALA A 91 -7.24 -7.67 0.75
C ALA A 91 -5.84 -7.06 0.74
N ARG A 92 -5.42 -6.40 1.82
CA ARG A 92 -4.07 -5.82 1.95
C ARG A 92 -2.99 -6.91 1.86
N ASP A 93 -3.17 -8.02 2.56
CA ASP A 93 -2.17 -9.07 2.63
C ASP A 93 -2.11 -9.89 1.33
N SER A 94 -3.26 -10.14 0.70
CA SER A 94 -3.34 -10.78 -0.62
C SER A 94 -2.67 -9.93 -1.70
N THR A 95 -3.00 -8.63 -1.79
CA THR A 95 -2.39 -7.74 -2.79
C THR A 95 -0.90 -7.52 -2.56
N ARG A 96 -0.43 -7.53 -1.30
CA ARG A 96 1.00 -7.54 -0.98
C ARG A 96 1.68 -8.80 -1.53
N LYS A 97 1.11 -9.98 -1.29
CA LYS A 97 1.67 -11.25 -1.78
C LYS A 97 1.71 -11.28 -3.31
N GLU A 98 0.68 -10.78 -3.97
CA GLU A 98 0.66 -10.67 -5.43
C GLU A 98 1.74 -9.73 -5.96
N LEU A 99 1.94 -8.57 -5.32
CA LEU A 99 3.02 -7.66 -5.68
C LEU A 99 4.39 -8.31 -5.52
N ILE A 100 4.64 -8.96 -4.37
CA ILE A 100 5.91 -9.67 -4.13
C ILE A 100 6.11 -10.77 -5.16
N SER A 101 5.09 -11.59 -5.41
CA SER A 101 5.16 -12.66 -6.41
C SER A 101 5.41 -12.14 -7.82
N GLU A 102 4.92 -10.94 -8.17
CA GLU A 102 5.21 -10.32 -9.46
C GLU A 102 6.66 -9.83 -9.53
N LEU A 103 7.19 -9.28 -8.44
CA LEU A 103 8.58 -8.84 -8.34
C LEU A 103 9.58 -10.01 -8.34
N ASP A 104 9.22 -11.16 -7.78
CA ASP A 104 10.08 -12.35 -7.73
C ASP A 104 10.21 -13.06 -9.10
N LYS A 105 9.45 -12.63 -10.11
CA LYS A 105 9.56 -13.12 -11.50
C LYS A 105 10.64 -12.39 -12.32
N LEU A 106 11.19 -11.30 -11.78
CA LEU A 106 12.21 -10.45 -12.41
C LEU A 106 13.61 -11.01 -12.13
#